data_AF-A0A7S3M7V6-F1
#
_entry.id   AF-A0A7S3M7V6-F1
#
_cell.length_a   1.000
_cell.length_b   1.000
_cell.length_c   1.000
_cell.angle_alpha   90.00
_cell.angle_beta   90.00
_cell.angle_gamma   90.00
#
_symmetry.space_group_name_H-M   'P 1'
#
loop_
_entity.id
_entity.type
_entity.pdbx_description
1 polymer ?
#
loop_
_entity_poly.entity_id
_entity_poly.type
_entity_poly.pdbx_seq_one_letter_code
_entity_poly.pdbx_strand_id
1 'polypeptide(L)'
;DFVIEAVSEDLEAKRAVFKSVLDAGLPSRSILATNTSSISITKLSAGLERPERFIGMHFMNPVPVMPLVEVIRGLRTDEDTHVQTLALCIAMGKETSTSEDRP
;
A
#
# COMPACT_ATOMS: atom_id res chain seq x y z
N ASP A 1 5.22 12.07 -1.61
CA ASP A 1 4.38 11.79 -0.44
C ASP A 1 3.80 10.38 -0.45
N PHE A 2 3.34 9.86 -1.59
CA PHE A 2 2.91 8.45 -1.74
C PHE A 2 3.68 7.73 -2.85
N VAL A 3 3.89 6.42 -2.68
CA VAL A 3 4.32 5.49 -3.73
C VAL A 3 3.35 4.32 -3.73
N ILE A 4 2.79 3.96 -4.89
CA ILE A 4 1.90 2.80 -5.05
C ILE A 4 2.60 1.79 -5.96
N GLU A 5 2.94 0.63 -5.42
CA GLU A 5 3.52 -0.48 -6.15
C GLU A 5 2.42 -1.32 -6.81
N ALA A 6 2.54 -1.56 -8.12
CA ALA A 6 1.61 -2.37 -8.92
C ALA A 6 2.32 -3.26 -9.95
N VAL A 7 3.51 -3.76 -9.61
CA VAL A 7 4.21 -4.80 -10.38
C VAL A 7 3.56 -6.17 -10.20
N SER A 8 4.03 -7.15 -10.97
CA SER A 8 3.56 -8.55 -10.92
C SER A 8 3.45 -9.09 -9.50
N GLU A 9 2.50 -10.01 -9.30
CA GLU A 9 2.26 -10.72 -8.03
C GLU A 9 3.39 -11.71 -7.70
N ASP A 10 4.56 -11.17 -7.39
CA ASP A 10 5.73 -11.89 -6.92
C ASP A 10 6.34 -11.15 -5.72
N LEU A 11 6.54 -11.87 -4.62
CA LEU A 11 6.99 -11.27 -3.36
C LEU A 11 8.35 -10.58 -3.49
N GLU A 12 9.29 -11.21 -4.17
CA GLU A 12 10.66 -10.71 -4.28
C GLU A 12 10.74 -9.52 -5.23
N ALA A 13 9.99 -9.56 -6.34
CA ALA A 13 9.86 -8.43 -7.24
C ALA A 13 9.31 -7.18 -6.53
N LYS A 14 8.24 -7.33 -5.74
CA LYS A 14 7.65 -6.23 -4.97
C LYS A 14 8.62 -5.68 -3.93
N ARG A 15 9.29 -6.56 -3.17
CA ARG A 15 10.33 -6.16 -2.20
C ARG A 15 11.49 -5.43 -2.86
N ALA A 16 11.93 -5.88 -4.03
CA ALA A 16 12.99 -5.22 -4.79
C ALA A 16 12.59 -3.79 -5.21
N VAL A 17 11.33 -3.57 -5.61
CA VAL A 17 10.81 -2.23 -5.90
C VAL A 17 10.84 -1.35 -4.65
N PHE A 18 10.35 -1.83 -3.50
CA PHE A 18 10.39 -1.04 -2.26
C PHE A 18 11.80 -0.68 -1.84
N LYS A 19 12.74 -1.63 -1.92
CA LYS A 19 14.15 -1.36 -1.66
C LYS A 19 14.69 -0.31 -2.63
N SER A 20 14.43 -0.45 -3.93
CA SER A 20 14.92 0.48 -4.95
C SER A 20 14.43 1.92 -4.73
N VAL A 21 13.17 2.13 -4.34
CA VAL A 21 12.67 3.49 -4.09
C VAL A 21 13.24 4.08 -2.81
N LEU A 22 13.49 3.26 -1.78
CA LEU A 22 14.15 3.71 -0.55
C LEU A 22 15.62 4.08 -0.81
N ASP A 23 16.35 3.25 -1.54
CA ASP A 23 17.75 3.49 -1.94
C ASP A 23 17.87 4.75 -2.82
N ALA A 24 16.84 5.09 -3.60
CA ALA A 24 16.76 6.31 -4.39
C ALA A 24 16.50 7.59 -3.56
N GLY A 25 16.40 7.49 -2.24
CA GLY A 25 16.24 8.63 -1.34
C GLY A 25 14.79 9.08 -1.14
N LEU A 26 13.82 8.16 -1.25
CA LEU A 26 12.42 8.46 -0.93
C LEU A 26 12.32 9.11 0.46
N PRO A 27 11.70 10.30 0.59
CA PRO A 27 11.63 11.00 1.87
C PRO A 27 11.00 10.13 2.95
N SER A 28 11.51 10.26 4.19
CA SER A 28 11.07 9.39 5.28
C SER A 28 9.60 9.56 5.68
N ARG A 29 9.02 10.70 5.31
CA ARG A 29 7.60 11.02 5.47
C ARG A 29 6.69 10.42 4.38
N SER A 30 7.22 9.63 3.45
CA SER A 30 6.41 9.06 2.36
C SER A 30 5.68 7.80 2.84
N ILE A 31 4.48 7.56 2.32
CA ILE A 31 3.74 6.31 2.50
C ILE A 31 4.07 5.38 1.35
N LEU A 32 4.39 4.14 1.67
CA LEU A 32 4.54 3.05 0.72
C LEU A 32 3.22 2.26 0.70
N ALA A 33 2.62 2.13 -0.47
CA ALA A 33 1.42 1.34 -0.70
C ALA A 33 1.68 0.25 -1.74
N THR A 34 0.94 -0.86 -1.64
CA THR A 34 0.95 -1.94 -2.64
C THR A 34 -0.47 -2.23 -3.13
N ASN A 35 -0.61 -2.44 -4.43
CA ASN A 35 -1.84 -2.90 -5.08
C ASN A 35 -1.95 -4.46 -5.08
N THR A 36 -1.21 -5.15 -4.21
CA THR A 36 -1.26 -6.62 -4.18
C THR A 36 -2.66 -7.14 -3.85
N SER A 37 -3.03 -8.25 -4.48
CA SER A 37 -4.32 -8.92 -4.26
C SER A 37 -4.18 -10.19 -3.43
N SER A 38 -2.98 -10.77 -3.33
CA SER A 38 -2.80 -12.11 -2.74
C SER A 38 -1.65 -12.21 -1.73
N ILE A 39 -0.79 -11.20 -1.64
CA ILE A 39 0.37 -11.22 -0.76
C ILE A 39 0.06 -10.41 0.50
N SER A 40 0.32 -11.01 1.66
CA SER A 40 0.13 -10.34 2.96
C SER A 40 0.91 -9.02 3.05
N ILE A 41 0.22 -7.97 3.50
CA ILE A 41 0.78 -6.63 3.73
C ILE A 41 1.83 -6.68 4.85
N THR A 42 1.56 -7.47 5.88
CA THR A 42 2.50 -7.72 6.98
C THR A 42 3.76 -8.44 6.48
N LYS A 43 3.63 -9.39 5.55
CA LYS A 43 4.77 -10.09 4.96
C LYS A 43 5.60 -9.19 4.06
N LEU A 44 4.97 -8.32 3.27
CA LEU A 44 5.66 -7.37 2.39
C LEU A 44 6.41 -6.30 3.18
N SER A 45 5.81 -5.79 4.26
CA SER A 45 6.45 -4.78 5.12
C SER A 45 7.59 -5.32 5.99
N ALA A 46 7.69 -6.65 6.15
CA ALA A 46 8.76 -7.27 6.94
C ALA A 46 10.14 -6.93 6.36
N GLY A 47 10.97 -6.27 7.17
CA GLY A 47 12.32 -5.83 6.79
C GLY A 47 12.41 -4.40 6.28
N LEU A 48 11.30 -3.69 6.11
CA LEU A 48 11.33 -2.24 5.92
C LEU A 48 11.73 -1.54 7.22
N GLU A 49 12.47 -0.44 7.12
CA GLU A 49 12.85 0.37 8.29
C GLU A 49 11.66 1.02 8.99
N ARG A 50 10.62 1.38 8.22
CA ARG A 50 9.44 2.13 8.65
C ARG A 50 8.15 1.42 8.23
N PRO A 51 7.90 0.20 8.75
CA PRO A 51 6.74 -0.61 8.35
C PRO A 51 5.41 0.00 8.80
N GLU A 52 5.43 0.95 9.73
CA GLU A 52 4.25 1.74 10.13
C GLU A 52 3.69 2.61 9.00
N ARG A 53 4.54 3.00 8.03
CA ARG A 53 4.17 3.78 6.84
C ARG A 53 3.98 2.91 5.59
N PHE A 54 3.66 1.62 5.80
CA PHE A 54 3.36 0.66 4.75
C PHE A 54 1.90 0.22 4.81
N ILE A 55 1.20 0.16 3.67
CA ILE A 55 -0.22 -0.18 3.61
C ILE A 55 -0.62 -0.89 2.31
N GLY A 56 -1.70 -1.67 2.34
CA GLY A 56 -2.35 -2.16 1.13
C GLY A 56 -3.34 -1.12 0.58
N MET A 57 -3.31 -0.92 -0.74
CA MET A 57 -4.20 -0.02 -1.47
C MET A 57 -4.63 -0.73 -2.75
N HIS A 58 -5.59 -1.64 -2.60
CA HIS A 58 -6.01 -2.58 -3.62
C HIS A 58 -7.14 -1.99 -4.48
N PHE A 59 -6.82 -1.70 -5.73
CA PHE A 59 -7.72 -1.17 -6.73
C PHE A 59 -8.38 -2.29 -7.52
N MET A 60 -9.69 -2.14 -7.76
CA MET A 60 -10.44 -3.06 -8.59
C MET A 60 -10.24 -2.74 -10.09
N ASN A 61 -10.08 -3.77 -10.92
CA ASN A 61 -9.91 -3.63 -12.37
C ASN A 61 -11.28 -3.57 -13.08
N PRO A 62 -11.56 -2.60 -13.96
CA PRO A 62 -10.69 -1.50 -14.41
C PRO A 62 -10.61 -0.31 -13.46
N VAL A 63 -9.38 0.13 -13.15
CA VAL A 63 -9.11 1.19 -12.16
C VAL A 63 -9.88 2.50 -12.43
N PRO A 64 -10.02 3.01 -13.66
CA PRO A 64 -10.77 4.25 -13.88
C PRO A 64 -12.29 4.10 -13.68
N VAL A 65 -12.82 2.88 -13.78
CA VAL A 65 -14.26 2.59 -13.80
C VAL A 65 -14.75 2.11 -12.45
N MET A 66 -13.97 1.26 -11.77
CA MET A 66 -14.38 0.66 -10.51
C MET A 66 -14.29 1.70 -9.37
N PRO A 67 -15.37 1.88 -8.58
CA PRO A 67 -15.40 2.88 -7.53
C PRO A 67 -14.59 2.44 -6.30
N LEU A 68 -14.53 1.13 -6.04
CA LEU A 68 -13.98 0.58 -4.81
C LEU A 68 -12.45 0.52 -4.81
N VAL A 69 -11.86 1.00 -3.73
CA VAL A 69 -10.49 0.71 -3.29
C VAL A 69 -10.55 0.10 -1.90
N GLU A 70 -9.94 -1.07 -1.75
CA GLU A 70 -9.77 -1.71 -0.46
C GLU A 70 -8.45 -1.23 0.16
N VAL A 71 -8.51 -0.71 1.38
CA VAL A 71 -7.36 -0.24 2.15
C VAL A 71 -7.08 -1.26 3.24
N ILE A 72 -5.95 -1.97 3.10
CA ILE A 72 -5.60 -3.11 3.95
C ILE A 72 -4.51 -2.70 4.93
N ARG A 73 -4.79 -2.82 6.23
CA ARG A 73 -3.83 -2.53 7.29
C ARG A 73 -2.98 -3.77 7.59
N GLY A 74 -1.67 -3.62 7.46
CA GLY A 74 -0.72 -4.62 7.98
C GLY A 74 -0.59 -4.50 9.50
N LEU A 75 0.04 -5.49 10.14
CA LEU A 75 0.16 -5.58 11.60
C LEU A 75 0.77 -4.33 12.25
N ARG A 76 1.68 -3.64 11.55
CA ARG A 76 2.40 -2.47 12.05
C ARG A 76 1.90 -1.14 11.49
N THR A 77 0.97 -1.15 10.53
CA THR A 77 0.46 0.07 9.89
C THR A 77 -0.16 1.00 10.92
N ASP A 78 0.32 2.24 11.01
CA ASP A 78 -0.21 3.22 11.96
C ASP A 78 -1.51 3.87 11.46
N GLU A 79 -2.18 4.56 12.39
CA GLU A 79 -3.45 5.22 12.11
C GLU A 79 -3.29 6.41 11.15
N ASP A 80 -2.18 7.15 11.25
CA ASP A 80 -1.90 8.30 10.35
C ASP A 80 -1.79 7.84 8.89
N THR A 81 -1.06 6.74 8.66
CA THR A 81 -0.91 6.13 7.33
C THR A 81 -2.25 5.67 6.77
N HIS A 82 -3.08 5.05 7.62
CA HIS A 82 -4.41 4.61 7.23
C HIS A 82 -5.31 5.81 6.85
N VAL A 83 -5.40 6.82 7.69
CA VAL A 83 -6.21 8.03 7.45
C VAL A 83 -5.75 8.79 6.21
N GLN A 84 -4.44 8.98 6.02
CA GLN A 84 -3.90 9.64 4.84
C GLN A 84 -4.22 8.85 3.56
N THR A 85 -4.17 7.52 3.61
CA THR A 85 -4.49 6.66 2.47
C THR A 85 -5.98 6.72 2.12
N LEU A 86 -6.87 6.72 3.12
CA LEU A 86 -8.30 6.91 2.91
C LEU A 86 -8.60 8.28 2.28
N ALA A 87 -7.98 9.34 2.80
CA ALA A 87 -8.14 10.68 2.26
C ALA A 87 -7.69 10.77 0.79
N LEU A 88 -6.57 10.13 0.43
CA LEU A 88 -6.11 10.05 -0.94
C LEU A 88 -7.09 9.29 -1.85
N CYS A 89 -7.65 8.16 -1.40
CA CYS A 89 -8.67 7.42 -2.15
C CYS A 89 -9.89 8.29 -2.45
N ILE A 90 -10.40 8.99 -1.43
CA ILE A 90 -11.56 9.89 -1.57
C ILE A 90 -11.24 11.03 -2.53
N ALA A 91 -10.05 11.62 -2.45
CA ALA A 91 -9.61 12.67 -3.37
C ALA A 91 -9.51 12.20 -4.83
N MET A 92 -9.29 10.90 -5.06
CA MET A 92 -9.35 10.27 -6.38
C MET A 92 -10.77 9.91 -6.84
N GLY A 93 -11.81 10.24 -6.06
CA GLY A 93 -13.20 9.89 -6.36
C GLY A 93 -13.51 8.41 -6.14
N LYS A 94 -12.79 7.74 -5.24
CA LYS A 94 -12.99 6.34 -4.89
C LYS A 94 -13.80 6.17 -3.61
N GLU A 95 -14.53 5.07 -3.54
CA GLU A 95 -15.14 4.53 -2.33
C GLU A 95 -14.13 3.63 -1.63
N THR A 96 -14.06 3.71 -0.29
CA THR A 96 -13.07 2.98 0.50
C THR A 96 -13.71 1.92 1.37
N SER A 97 -13.13 0.72 1.38
CA SER A 97 -13.34 -0.28 2.43
C SER A 97 -12.05 -0.46 3.24
N THR A 98 -12.15 -0.63 4.56
CA THR A 98 -10.97 -0.96 5.39
C THR A 98 -11.02 -2.43 5.78
N SER A 99 -9.90 -3.12 5.59
CA SER A 99 -9.74 -4.54 5.93
C SER A 99 -8.46 -4.76 6.75
N GLU A 100 -8.46 -5.79 7.59
CA GLU A 100 -7.24 -6.29 8.22
C GLU A 100 -6.54 -7.27 7.28
N ASP A 101 -5.21 -7.36 7.36
CA ASP A 101 -4.40 -8.32 6.60
C ASP A 101 -4.71 -9.76 7.01
N ARG A 102 -5.70 -10.38 6.35
CA ARG A 102 -6.14 -11.77 6.54
C ARG A 102 -6.41 -12.45 5.19
N PRO A 103 -6.16 -13.77 5.08
CA PRO A 103 -6.53 -14.56 3.91
C PRO A 103 -8.05 -14.64 3.69
#